data_AF-A0A399NIX9-F1
#
_entry.id   AF-A0A399NIX9-F1
#
_cell.length_a   1.000
_cell.length_b   1.000
_cell.length_c   1.000
_cell.angle_alpha   90.00
_cell.angle_beta   90.00
_cell.angle_gamma   90.00
#
_symmetry.space_group_name_H-M   'P 1'
#
loop_
_entity.id
_entity.type
_entity.pdbx_description
1 polymer ?
#
loop_
_entity_poly.entity_id
_entity_poly.type
_entity_poly.pdbx_seq_one_letter_code
_entity_poly.pdbx_strand_id
1 'polypeptide(L)'
;MPHYVRPAIDRPPAIDDDGVPYGSRWDDADGLPEAAYSRTSHLERFAPLHAVADALVAHLAATHEVTVVEGPDPALADPHPDAVRSVRIAPRDGAGPTLTLELTAFPGVLLHVDQRMAEAFPPCGCDACDDRWEDVADHLEEAVLAAAGRLPPPPEPFGDLVS
;
A
#
# COMPACT_ATOMS: atom_id res chain seq x y z
N MET A 1 16.30 -14.79 -2.76
CA MET A 1 15.48 -13.70 -3.34
C MET A 1 15.88 -12.40 -2.65
N PRO A 2 15.98 -11.27 -3.37
CA PRO A 2 16.25 -10.00 -2.73
C PRO A 2 15.13 -9.68 -1.75
N HIS A 3 15.46 -9.13 -0.58
CA HIS A 3 14.48 -8.60 0.36
C HIS A 3 13.96 -7.27 -0.18
N TYR A 4 12.68 -6.97 0.03
CA TYR A 4 12.13 -5.66 -0.30
C TYR A 4 12.81 -4.56 0.53
N VAL A 5 13.08 -3.41 -0.08
CA VAL A 5 13.65 -2.26 0.62
C VAL A 5 12.80 -1.05 0.28
N ARG A 6 12.20 -0.44 1.31
CA ARG A 6 11.45 0.81 1.17
C ARG A 6 12.35 1.89 0.58
N PRO A 7 11.87 2.67 -0.42
CA PRO A 7 12.62 3.82 -0.90
C PRO A 7 12.85 4.83 0.22
N ALA A 8 13.99 5.50 0.22
CA ALA A 8 14.23 6.62 1.11
C ALA A 8 13.32 7.78 0.69
N ILE A 9 12.34 8.13 1.53
CA ILE A 9 11.42 9.24 1.31
C ILE A 9 11.79 10.33 2.32
N ASP A 10 12.40 11.40 1.81
CA ASP A 10 12.74 12.58 2.63
C ASP A 10 11.48 13.45 2.80
N ARG A 11 10.67 13.09 3.80
CA ARG A 11 9.46 13.83 4.15
C ARG A 11 9.47 14.14 5.64
N PRO A 12 9.38 15.42 6.03
CA PRO A 12 9.23 15.76 7.44
C PRO A 12 7.89 15.22 7.96
N PRO A 13 7.78 14.91 9.26
CA PRO A 13 6.52 14.53 9.87
C PRO A 13 5.43 15.54 9.53
N ALA A 14 4.24 15.05 9.17
CA ALA A 14 3.11 15.94 9.00
C ALA A 14 2.79 16.59 10.35
N ILE A 15 2.55 17.90 10.30
CA ILE A 15 2.28 18.71 11.47
C ILE A 15 0.82 19.14 11.39
N ASP A 16 0.13 19.13 12.52
CA ASP A 16 -1.23 19.61 12.61
C ASP A 16 -1.35 21.15 12.69
N ASP A 17 -2.57 21.65 12.84
CA ASP A 17 -2.85 23.09 12.96
C ASP A 17 -2.24 23.72 14.23
N ASP A 18 -1.94 22.92 15.26
CA ASP A 18 -1.39 23.35 16.55
C ASP A 18 0.14 23.24 16.60
N GLY A 19 0.77 22.75 15.52
CA GLY A 19 2.23 22.59 15.44
C GLY A 19 2.75 21.25 15.97
N VAL A 20 1.86 20.29 16.24
CA VAL A 20 2.18 18.97 16.79
C VAL A 20 2.31 17.94 15.66
N PRO A 21 3.39 17.13 15.64
CA PRO A 21 3.51 16.03 14.68
C PRO A 21 2.42 14.97 14.87
N TYR A 22 1.89 14.48 13.75
CA TYR A 22 1.05 13.28 13.77
C TYR A 22 1.82 12.10 14.39
N GLY A 23 1.11 11.25 15.13
CA GLY A 23 1.63 10.11 15.90
C GLY A 23 2.05 10.44 17.33
N SER A 24 1.81 11.68 17.78
CA SER A 24 2.12 12.14 19.13
C SER A 24 1.11 13.17 19.66
N ARG A 25 0.01 13.42 18.94
CA ARG A 25 -0.96 14.48 19.29
C ARG A 25 -1.66 14.22 20.61
N TRP A 26 -1.76 12.95 20.99
CA TRP A 26 -2.54 12.53 22.14
C TRP A 26 -1.70 12.07 23.34
N ASP A 27 -0.37 12.10 23.24
CA ASP A 27 0.52 11.59 24.30
C ASP A 27 0.32 12.32 25.64
N ASP A 28 0.04 13.63 25.59
CA ASP A 28 -0.17 14.48 26.76
C ASP A 28 -1.63 14.97 26.91
N ALA A 29 -2.56 14.45 26.10
CA ALA A 29 -3.95 14.92 26.08
C ALA A 29 -4.82 14.16 27.11
N ASP A 30 -5.69 14.88 27.83
CA ASP A 30 -6.69 14.30 28.76
C ASP A 30 -7.86 13.57 28.05
N GLY A 31 -7.75 13.34 26.74
CA GLY A 31 -8.72 12.62 25.92
C GLY A 31 -8.82 13.14 24.48
N LEU A 32 -9.33 12.28 23.60
CA LEU A 32 -9.56 12.62 22.18
C LEU A 32 -10.76 13.57 22.05
N PRO A 33 -10.61 14.74 21.40
CA PRO A 33 -11.75 15.57 21.07
C PRO A 33 -12.69 14.82 20.11
N GLU A 34 -13.98 14.73 20.43
CA GLU A 34 -14.97 14.02 19.59
C GLU A 34 -14.97 14.52 18.13
N ALA A 35 -14.74 15.83 17.94
CA ALA A 35 -14.65 16.44 16.62
C ALA A 35 -13.51 15.87 15.75
N ALA A 36 -12.45 15.33 16.34
CA ALA A 36 -11.31 14.75 15.62
C ALA A 36 -11.68 13.46 14.87
N TYR A 37 -12.71 12.72 15.33
CA TYR A 37 -13.21 11.53 14.64
C TYR A 37 -13.96 11.88 13.34
N SER A 38 -14.53 13.07 13.26
CA SER A 38 -15.32 13.54 12.10
C SER A 38 -14.54 14.48 11.19
N ARG A 39 -13.26 14.72 11.47
CA ARG A 39 -12.41 15.65 10.72
C ARG A 39 -11.29 14.91 10.02
N THR A 40 -11.08 15.23 8.75
CA THR A 40 -10.01 14.71 7.91
C THR A 40 -9.17 15.88 7.40
N SER A 41 -8.01 16.11 8.03
CA SER A 41 -7.11 17.22 7.70
C SER A 41 -5.73 16.68 7.29
N HIS A 42 -4.90 17.50 6.65
CA HIS A 42 -3.47 17.18 6.36
C HIS A 42 -3.28 15.83 5.67
N LEU A 43 -4.16 15.52 4.71
CA LEU A 43 -4.22 14.21 4.05
C LEU A 43 -3.04 13.94 3.14
N GLU A 44 -2.38 15.01 2.67
CA GLU A 44 -1.12 14.92 1.96
C GLU A 44 -0.07 14.15 2.76
N ARG A 45 -0.21 14.01 4.10
CA ARG A 45 0.66 13.18 4.94
C ARG A 45 0.80 11.76 4.41
N PHE A 46 -0.24 11.21 3.80
CA PHE A 46 -0.25 9.85 3.27
C PHE A 46 0.31 9.72 1.84
N ALA A 47 0.61 10.83 1.15
CA ALA A 47 1.15 10.76 -0.22
C ALA A 47 2.42 9.91 -0.42
N PRO A 48 3.31 9.67 0.58
CA PRO A 48 4.38 8.69 0.46
C PRO A 48 3.91 7.26 0.18
N LEU A 49 2.69 6.89 0.58
CA LEU A 49 2.15 5.54 0.38
C LEU A 49 2.10 5.14 -1.10
N HIS A 50 1.88 6.11 -1.99
CA HIS A 50 1.91 5.85 -3.43
C HIS A 50 3.32 5.45 -3.91
N ALA A 51 4.36 6.11 -3.41
CA ALA A 51 5.75 5.77 -3.73
C ALA A 51 6.15 4.40 -3.14
N VAL A 52 5.64 4.06 -1.95
CA VAL A 52 5.81 2.73 -1.34
C VAL A 52 5.10 1.65 -2.18
N ALA A 53 3.86 1.90 -2.60
CA ALA A 53 3.13 0.99 -3.48
C ALA A 53 3.87 0.76 -4.81
N ASP A 54 4.42 1.81 -5.42
CA ASP A 54 5.23 1.68 -6.64
C ASP A 54 6.49 0.83 -6.43
N ALA A 55 7.18 1.01 -5.31
CA ALA A 55 8.34 0.21 -4.95
C ALA A 55 7.96 -1.27 -4.74
N LEU A 56 6.81 -1.53 -4.10
CA LEU A 56 6.28 -2.89 -3.91
C LEU A 56 5.93 -3.53 -5.26
N VAL A 57 5.24 -2.83 -6.16
CA VAL A 57 4.95 -3.32 -7.51
C VAL A 57 6.24 -3.69 -8.24
N ALA A 58 7.23 -2.78 -8.24
CA ALA A 58 8.51 -3.00 -8.89
C ALA A 58 9.24 -4.21 -8.29
N HIS A 59 9.20 -4.36 -6.97
CA HIS A 59 9.78 -5.50 -6.26
C HIS A 59 9.11 -6.81 -6.66
N LEU A 60 7.77 -6.88 -6.66
CA LEU A 60 7.03 -8.08 -7.05
C LEU A 60 7.29 -8.46 -8.51
N ALA A 61 7.32 -7.48 -9.41
CA ALA A 61 7.66 -7.68 -10.82
C ALA A 61 9.09 -8.22 -11.02
N ALA A 62 10.02 -7.86 -10.15
CA ALA A 62 11.41 -8.31 -10.22
C ALA A 62 11.64 -9.67 -9.54
N THR A 63 10.73 -10.11 -8.66
CA THR A 63 10.92 -11.28 -7.80
C THR A 63 9.99 -12.44 -8.09
N HIS A 64 8.88 -12.22 -8.81
CA HIS A 64 7.88 -13.26 -9.10
C HIS A 64 7.55 -13.31 -10.60
N GLU A 65 7.07 -14.45 -11.09
CA GLU A 65 6.60 -14.59 -12.48
C GLU A 65 5.21 -13.99 -12.66
N VAL A 66 5.17 -12.66 -12.68
CA VAL A 66 3.92 -11.90 -12.81
C VAL A 66 3.90 -11.03 -14.05
N THR A 67 2.70 -10.65 -14.44
CA THR A 67 2.43 -9.57 -15.39
C THR A 67 1.85 -8.41 -14.59
N VAL A 68 2.44 -7.23 -14.78
CA VAL A 68 1.95 -5.98 -14.21
C VAL A 68 1.23 -5.20 -15.31
N VAL A 69 -0.01 -4.81 -15.05
CA VAL A 69 -0.83 -4.01 -15.96
C VAL A 69 -1.30 -2.78 -15.20
N GLU A 70 -0.97 -1.61 -15.72
CA GLU A 70 -1.48 -0.34 -15.21
C GLU A 70 -2.80 0.03 -15.88
N GLY A 71 -3.68 0.65 -15.11
CA GLY A 71 -4.97 1.15 -15.56
C GLY A 71 -6.13 0.51 -14.79
N PRO A 72 -7.36 0.96 -15.07
CA PRO A 72 -8.55 0.43 -14.42
C PRO A 72 -8.64 -1.08 -14.61
N ASP A 73 -8.84 -1.81 -13.52
CA ASP A 73 -9.04 -3.26 -13.56
C ASP A 73 -10.55 -3.55 -13.62
N PRO A 74 -11.10 -3.93 -14.80
CA PRO A 74 -12.53 -4.19 -14.94
C PRO A 74 -12.99 -5.44 -14.17
N ALA A 75 -12.07 -6.25 -13.63
CA ALA A 75 -12.40 -7.42 -12.83
C ALA A 75 -12.67 -7.09 -11.36
N LEU A 76 -12.38 -5.87 -10.90
CA LEU A 76 -12.67 -5.46 -9.53
C LEU A 76 -14.17 -5.44 -9.27
N ALA A 77 -14.58 -6.09 -8.18
CA ALA A 77 -15.99 -6.16 -7.80
C ALA A 77 -16.54 -4.81 -7.32
N ASP A 78 -15.66 -3.97 -6.77
CA ASP A 78 -16.00 -2.67 -6.18
C ASP A 78 -14.78 -1.74 -6.31
N PRO A 79 -14.56 -1.13 -7.48
CA PRO A 79 -13.47 -0.18 -7.68
C PRO A 79 -13.74 1.10 -6.87
N HIS A 80 -12.72 1.64 -6.21
CA HIS A 80 -12.90 2.84 -5.40
C HIS A 80 -13.25 4.05 -6.28
N PRO A 81 -14.29 4.86 -5.95
CA PRO A 81 -14.73 5.98 -6.80
C PRO A 81 -13.65 7.05 -6.98
N ASP A 82 -12.78 7.21 -6.00
CA ASP A 82 -11.66 8.16 -6.02
C ASP A 82 -10.33 7.52 -6.45
N ALA A 83 -10.34 6.30 -7.01
CA ALA A 83 -9.13 5.69 -7.55
C ALA A 83 -8.57 6.54 -8.70
N VAL A 84 -7.34 7.01 -8.56
CA VAL A 84 -6.62 7.79 -9.59
C VAL A 84 -5.70 6.91 -10.43
N ARG A 85 -5.29 5.76 -9.89
CA ARG A 85 -4.48 4.77 -10.58
C ARG A 85 -4.74 3.40 -9.99
N SER A 86 -4.75 2.38 -10.84
CA SER A 86 -4.82 0.98 -10.39
C SER A 86 -3.72 0.18 -11.08
N VAL A 87 -3.12 -0.74 -10.34
CA VAL A 87 -2.04 -1.61 -10.82
C VAL A 87 -2.39 -3.05 -10.51
N ARG A 88 -2.62 -3.85 -11.56
CA ARG A 88 -2.95 -5.27 -11.47
C ARG A 88 -1.70 -6.11 -11.66
N ILE A 89 -1.48 -7.05 -10.76
CA ILE A 89 -0.35 -7.99 -10.70
C ILE A 89 -0.91 -9.40 -10.74
N ALA A 90 -0.73 -10.11 -11.85
CA ALA A 90 -1.26 -11.46 -12.04
C ALA A 90 -0.15 -12.46 -12.38
N PRO A 91 -0.16 -13.67 -11.79
CA PRO A 91 0.73 -14.76 -12.20
C PRO A 91 0.65 -15.04 -13.70
N ARG A 92 1.80 -15.23 -14.36
CA ARG A 92 1.86 -15.48 -15.82
C ARG A 92 1.25 -16.82 -16.22
N ASP A 93 1.41 -17.82 -15.36
CA ASP A 93 0.85 -19.16 -15.53
C ASP A 93 -0.61 -19.27 -15.05
N GLY A 94 -1.15 -18.20 -14.48
CA GLY A 94 -2.48 -18.17 -13.88
C GLY A 94 -2.58 -18.94 -12.55
N ALA A 95 -1.46 -19.42 -11.99
CA ALA A 95 -1.44 -20.14 -10.74
C ALA A 95 -1.17 -19.17 -9.57
N GLY A 96 -2.18 -18.97 -8.72
CA GLY A 96 -2.09 -18.11 -7.55
C GLY A 96 -2.99 -16.88 -7.64
N PRO A 97 -2.98 -16.03 -6.60
CA PRO A 97 -3.88 -14.89 -6.53
C PRO A 97 -3.48 -13.79 -7.50
N THR A 98 -4.46 -13.06 -8.00
CA THR A 98 -4.22 -11.73 -8.60
C THR A 98 -4.18 -10.69 -7.48
N LEU A 99 -3.19 -9.81 -7.47
CA LEU A 99 -3.17 -8.66 -6.56
C LEU A 99 -3.46 -7.40 -7.36
N THR A 100 -4.30 -6.51 -6.85
CA THR A 100 -4.52 -5.20 -7.45
C THR A 100 -4.33 -4.13 -6.38
N LEU A 101 -3.50 -3.13 -6.67
CA LEU A 101 -3.32 -1.95 -5.83
C LEU A 101 -4.06 -0.78 -6.47
N GLU A 102 -5.08 -0.25 -5.80
CA GLU A 102 -5.74 1.01 -6.21
C GLU A 102 -5.20 2.17 -5.38
N LEU A 103 -4.62 3.16 -6.04
CA LEU A 103 -4.14 4.40 -5.46
C LEU A 103 -5.24 5.45 -5.58
N THR A 104 -5.63 6.07 -4.47
CA THR A 104 -6.76 7.00 -4.39
C THR A 104 -6.34 8.47 -4.33
N ALA A 105 -7.26 9.40 -4.61
CA ALA A 105 -7.03 10.85 -4.53
C ALA A 105 -6.87 11.34 -3.07
N PHE A 106 -7.60 10.73 -2.13
CA PHE A 106 -7.18 10.63 -0.74
C PHE A 106 -5.94 9.75 -0.76
N PRO A 107 -4.70 10.23 -0.57
CA PRO A 107 -3.53 9.57 -1.13
C PRO A 107 -3.12 8.30 -0.35
N GLY A 108 -3.99 7.30 -0.40
CA GLY A 108 -3.89 5.98 0.19
C GLY A 108 -3.91 4.91 -0.89
N VAL A 109 -3.89 3.66 -0.44
CA VAL A 109 -3.75 2.47 -1.27
C VAL A 109 -4.78 1.43 -0.80
N LEU A 110 -5.54 0.86 -1.72
CA LEU A 110 -6.38 -0.30 -1.46
C LEU A 110 -5.70 -1.53 -2.05
N LEU A 111 -5.55 -2.56 -1.23
CA LEU A 111 -5.10 -3.88 -1.67
C LEU A 111 -6.32 -4.75 -1.96
N HIS A 112 -6.39 -5.25 -3.18
CA HIS A 112 -7.36 -6.24 -3.59
C HIS A 112 -6.67 -7.58 -3.85
N VAL A 113 -7.32 -8.67 -3.45
CA VAL A 113 -6.90 -10.04 -3.76
C VAL A 113 -8.00 -10.69 -4.59
N ASP A 114 -7.60 -11.22 -5.74
CA ASP A 114 -8.38 -11.75 -6.85
C ASP A 114 -9.37 -10.77 -7.47
N GLN A 115 -10.31 -10.23 -6.70
CA GLN A 115 -11.32 -9.23 -7.11
C GLN A 115 -11.88 -8.43 -5.93
N ARG A 116 -11.56 -8.83 -4.69
CA ARG A 116 -12.15 -8.29 -3.46
C ARG A 116 -11.14 -7.40 -2.76
N MET A 117 -11.61 -6.26 -2.27
CA MET A 117 -10.83 -5.45 -1.35
C MET A 117 -10.49 -6.31 -0.13
N ALA A 118 -9.20 -6.46 0.14
CA ALA A 118 -8.68 -7.12 1.32
C ALA A 118 -8.47 -6.08 2.43
N GLU A 119 -7.84 -4.96 2.10
CA GLU A 119 -7.46 -3.93 3.09
C GLU A 119 -7.24 -2.56 2.44
N ALA A 120 -7.36 -1.50 3.25
CA ALA A 120 -7.14 -0.12 2.85
C ALA A 120 -6.08 0.55 3.76
N PHE A 121 -5.23 1.37 3.15
CA PHE A 121 -4.08 2.01 3.78
C PHE A 121 -4.10 3.51 3.50
N PRO A 122 -4.36 4.37 4.49
CA PRO A 122 -4.78 4.02 5.86
C PRO A 122 -6.21 3.44 5.91
N PRO A 123 -6.56 2.69 6.97
CA PRO A 123 -7.93 2.19 7.17
C PRO A 123 -8.90 3.32 7.57
N CYS A 124 -8.38 4.43 8.09
CA CYS A 124 -9.13 5.62 8.48
C CYS A 124 -8.31 6.88 8.21
N GLY A 125 -8.96 7.94 7.74
CA GLY A 125 -8.31 9.22 7.45
C GLY A 125 -8.46 10.28 8.53
N CYS A 126 -9.19 10.00 9.61
CA CYS A 126 -9.56 11.02 10.58
C CYS A 126 -8.37 11.50 11.41
N ASP A 127 -8.48 12.71 11.95
CA ASP A 127 -7.44 13.30 12.78
C ASP A 127 -7.29 12.55 14.13
N ALA A 128 -8.35 11.90 14.62
CA ALA A 128 -8.31 11.14 15.86
C ALA A 128 -7.38 9.90 15.80
N CYS A 129 -7.27 9.25 14.63
CA CYS A 129 -6.37 8.10 14.47
C CYS A 129 -4.91 8.49 14.64
N ASP A 130 -4.56 9.73 14.32
CA ASP A 130 -3.22 10.28 14.49
C ASP A 130 -2.11 9.46 13.79
N ASP A 131 -2.46 8.74 12.72
CA ASP A 131 -1.52 7.84 12.05
C ASP A 131 -0.38 8.61 11.38
N ARG A 132 0.83 8.08 11.55
CA ARG A 132 2.00 8.44 10.75
C ARG A 132 2.01 7.63 9.47
N TRP A 133 2.48 8.24 8.38
CA TRP A 133 2.53 7.53 7.11
C TRP A 133 3.52 6.37 7.14
N GLU A 134 4.57 6.45 7.97
CA GLU A 134 5.58 5.41 8.15
C GLU A 134 4.95 4.13 8.71
N ASP A 135 4.11 4.27 9.75
CA ASP A 135 3.44 3.13 10.39
C ASP A 135 2.43 2.48 9.41
N VAL A 136 1.70 3.31 8.66
CA VAL A 136 0.79 2.83 7.63
C VAL A 136 1.53 2.15 6.48
N ALA A 137 2.73 2.65 6.13
CA ALA A 137 3.58 2.04 5.13
C ALA A 137 4.14 0.68 5.59
N ASP A 138 4.53 0.56 6.87
CA ASP A 138 4.97 -0.72 7.45
C ASP A 138 3.86 -1.77 7.30
N HIS A 139 2.62 -1.39 7.62
CA HIS A 139 1.45 -2.28 7.51
C HIS A 139 1.10 -2.62 6.05
N LEU A 140 1.18 -1.65 5.14
CA LEU A 140 1.00 -1.88 3.70
C LEU A 140 2.03 -2.89 3.16
N GLU A 141 3.29 -2.74 3.54
CA GLU A 141 4.37 -3.63 3.13
C GLU A 141 4.16 -5.04 3.65
N GLU A 142 3.82 -5.21 4.92
CA GLU A 142 3.50 -6.50 5.51
C GLU A 142 2.34 -7.19 4.76
N ALA A 143 1.22 -6.48 4.56
CA ALA A 143 0.04 -7.04 3.90
C ALA A 143 0.32 -7.45 2.45
N VAL A 144 1.01 -6.60 1.67
CA VAL A 144 1.35 -6.90 0.28
C VAL A 144 2.33 -8.06 0.18
N LEU A 145 3.38 -8.08 0.99
CA LEU A 145 4.37 -9.16 0.99
C LEU A 145 3.75 -10.49 1.47
N ALA A 146 2.87 -10.47 2.46
CA ALA A 146 2.13 -11.63 2.91
C ALA A 146 1.20 -12.18 1.81
N ALA A 147 0.50 -11.31 1.08
CA ALA A 147 -0.31 -11.71 -0.06
C ALA A 147 0.54 -12.27 -1.20
N ALA A 148 1.71 -11.67 -1.45
CA ALA A 148 2.66 -12.08 -2.47
C ALA A 148 3.36 -13.41 -2.16
N GLY A 149 3.51 -13.81 -0.90
CA GLY A 149 4.03 -15.13 -0.54
C GLY A 149 3.22 -16.32 -1.09
N ARG A 150 2.05 -16.06 -1.69
CA ARG A 150 1.21 -17.03 -2.40
C ARG A 150 1.39 -17.01 -3.92
N LEU A 151 2.22 -16.11 -4.46
CA LEU A 151 2.57 -16.04 -5.87
C LEU A 151 3.65 -17.08 -6.21
N PRO A 152 3.74 -17.53 -7.47
CA PRO A 152 4.77 -18.47 -7.87
C PRO A 152 6.17 -17.83 -7.79
N PRO A 153 7.18 -18.58 -7.32
CA PRO A 153 8.56 -18.12 -7.33
C PRO A 153 9.06 -17.93 -8.78
N PRO A 154 10.15 -17.19 -8.98
CA PRO A 154 10.76 -17.09 -10.30
C PRO A 154 11.24 -18.48 -10.74
N PRO A 155 11.25 -18.79 -12.05
CA PRO A 155 11.76 -20.06 -12.54
C PRO A 155 13.20 -20.19 -12.07
N GLU A 156 13.56 -21.35 -11.51
CA GLU A 156 14.97 -21.62 -11.25
C GLU A 156 15.74 -21.44 -12.56
N PRO A 157 16.91 -20.78 -12.56
CA PRO A 157 17.74 -20.75 -13.75
C PRO A 157 17.96 -22.21 -14.12
N PHE A 158 17.55 -22.60 -15.34
CA PHE A 158 17.75 -23.94 -15.85
C PHE A 158 19.16 -24.37 -15.48
N GLY A 159 19.27 -25.33 -14.54
CA GLY A 159 20.55 -25.84 -14.14
C GLY A 159 21.28 -26.27 -15.39
N ASP A 160 22.52 -25.80 -15.55
CA ASP A 160 23.38 -26.19 -16.66
C ASP A 160 23.28 -27.71 -16.82
N LEU A 161 22.61 -28.13 -17.91
CA LEU A 161 22.64 -29.49 -18.41
C LEU A 161 24.07 -29.74 -18.88
N VAL A 162 24.96 -30.02 -17.93
CA VAL A 162 26.28 -30.58 -18.19
C VAL A 162 26.02 -31.96 -18.79
N SER A 163 26.38 -32.06 -20.06
CA SER A 163 26.33 -33.26 -20.91
C SER A 163 27.25 -34.37 -20.42
#